data_AF-A0A259DNQ3-F1
#
_entry.id   AF-A0A259DNQ3-F1
#
_cell.length_a   1.000
_cell.length_b   1.000
_cell.length_c   1.000
_cell.angle_alpha   90.00
_cell.angle_beta   90.00
_cell.angle_gamma   90.00
#
_symmetry.space_group_name_H-M   'P 1'
#
loop_
_entity.id
_entity.type
_entity.pdbx_description
1 polymer ?
#
loop_
_entity_poly.entity_id
_entity_poly.type
_entity_poly.pdbx_seq_one_letter_code
_entity_poly.pdbx_strand_id
1 'polypeptide(L)'
;MSQVTVPLIQVTIRRDANTITPVTVPPYEMTILRNMFGKENVTEGEVVGEIEVNPAGEHERLSAKYGFEKVAKVYGDDDGERLTELVEKSVGAKAKPATKKAVAKDAEDQTA
;
A
#
# COMPACT_ATOMS: atom_id res chain seq x y z
N MET A 1 18.42 -14.45 8.38
CA MET A 1 17.51 -13.83 7.39
C MET A 1 17.21 -12.44 7.88
N SER A 2 17.64 -11.42 7.17
CA SER A 2 17.51 -10.03 7.63
C SER A 2 16.09 -9.55 7.36
N GLN A 3 15.30 -9.44 8.43
CA GLN A 3 14.01 -8.77 8.38
C GLN A 3 14.25 -7.27 8.41
N VAL A 4 13.44 -6.52 7.67
CA VAL A 4 13.49 -5.07 7.67
C VAL A 4 12.16 -4.50 8.08
N THR A 5 12.21 -3.41 8.84
CA THR A 5 11.03 -2.68 9.28
C THR A 5 10.64 -1.67 8.21
N VAL A 6 9.43 -1.78 7.68
CA VAL A 6 8.87 -0.85 6.69
C VAL A 6 7.56 -0.25 7.19
N PRO A 7 7.30 1.02 6.87
CA PRO A 7 6.06 1.67 7.27
C PRO A 7 4.85 1.08 6.54
N LEU A 8 3.74 1.05 7.24
CA LEU A 8 2.41 0.78 6.70
C LEU A 8 1.67 2.10 6.52
N ILE A 9 1.18 2.35 5.31
CA ILE A 9 0.31 3.48 5.01
C ILE A 9 -1.13 3.01 4.87
N GLN A 10 -2.06 3.86 5.32
CA GLN A 10 -3.46 3.71 4.96
C GLN A 10 -3.64 4.12 3.50
N VAL A 11 -4.30 3.29 2.73
CA VAL A 11 -4.60 3.52 1.31
C VAL A 11 -6.09 3.33 1.11
N THR A 12 -6.74 4.28 0.45
CA THR A 12 -8.16 4.17 0.13
C THR A 12 -8.33 3.85 -1.36
N ILE A 13 -9.04 2.76 -1.64
CA ILE A 13 -9.32 2.30 -3.00
C ILE A 13 -10.80 2.56 -3.31
N ARG A 14 -11.07 3.44 -4.27
CA ARG A 14 -12.41 3.65 -4.82
C ARG A 14 -12.69 2.58 -5.87
N ARG A 15 -13.59 1.64 -5.59
CA ARG A 15 -13.97 0.58 -6.54
C ARG A 15 -15.04 1.04 -7.53
N ASP A 16 -15.93 1.90 -7.06
CA ASP A 16 -17.00 2.50 -7.85
C ASP A 16 -17.45 3.82 -7.20
N ALA A 17 -18.52 4.44 -7.71
CA ALA A 17 -19.01 5.73 -7.22
C ALA A 17 -19.39 5.73 -5.73
N ASN A 18 -19.80 4.58 -5.18
CA ASN A 18 -20.35 4.46 -3.84
C ASN A 18 -19.46 3.60 -2.91
N THR A 19 -18.54 2.82 -3.46
CA THR A 19 -17.70 1.90 -2.66
C THR A 19 -16.25 2.38 -2.56
N ILE A 20 -15.86 2.75 -1.34
CA ILE A 20 -14.46 3.04 -0.98
C ILE A 20 -14.00 2.02 0.06
N THR A 21 -12.92 1.31 -0.24
CA THR A 21 -12.32 0.30 0.66
C THR A 21 -11.00 0.83 1.22
N PRO A 22 -10.90 1.05 2.54
CA PRO A 22 -9.61 1.32 3.18
C PRO A 22 -8.80 0.03 3.29
N VAL A 23 -7.53 0.07 2.91
CA VAL A 23 -6.55 -1.01 3.07
C VAL A 23 -5.26 -0.45 3.65
N THR A 24 -4.55 -1.26 4.41
CA THR A 24 -3.26 -0.88 4.97
C THR A 24 -2.17 -1.69 4.31
N VAL A 25 -1.26 -1.03 3.60
CA VAL A 25 -0.19 -1.69 2.85
C VAL A 25 1.12 -0.90 2.94
N PRO A 26 2.27 -1.54 2.71
CA PRO A 26 3.53 -0.83 2.52
C PRO A 26 3.50 0.10 1.29
N PRO A 27 4.28 1.21 1.29
CA PRO A 27 4.33 2.16 0.18
C PRO A 27 4.64 1.55 -1.18
N TYR A 28 5.49 0.53 -1.24
CA TYR A 28 5.83 -0.14 -2.50
C TYR A 28 4.64 -0.92 -3.10
N GLU A 29 3.72 -1.46 -2.29
CA GLU A 29 2.52 -2.14 -2.79
C GLU A 29 1.56 -1.18 -3.53
N MET A 30 1.67 0.14 -3.33
CA MET A 30 0.83 1.13 -4.00
C MET A 30 0.94 1.08 -5.52
N THR A 31 2.12 0.81 -6.07
CA THR A 31 2.32 0.74 -7.52
C THR A 31 1.50 -0.40 -8.11
N ILE A 32 1.39 -1.52 -7.39
CA ILE A 32 0.55 -2.65 -7.74
C ILE A 32 -0.92 -2.27 -7.68
N LEU A 33 -1.35 -1.64 -6.59
CA LEU A 33 -2.73 -1.19 -6.42
C LEU A 33 -3.16 -0.19 -7.52
N ARG A 34 -2.29 0.77 -7.85
CA ARG A 34 -2.53 1.76 -8.92
C ARG A 34 -2.64 1.10 -10.30
N ASN A 35 -1.86 0.04 -10.54
CA ASN A 35 -1.98 -0.75 -11.77
C ASN A 35 -3.28 -1.58 -11.82
N MET A 36 -3.76 -2.06 -10.68
CA MET A 36 -4.98 -2.87 -10.59
C MET A 36 -6.28 -2.07 -10.64
N PHE A 37 -6.34 -0.97 -9.88
CA PHE A 37 -7.56 -0.20 -9.68
C PHE A 37 -7.59 1.12 -10.46
N GLY A 38 -6.45 1.51 -11.07
CA GLY A 38 -6.28 2.81 -11.71
C GLY A 38 -5.68 3.84 -10.74
N LYS A 39 -4.79 4.69 -11.25
CA LYS A 39 -4.07 5.68 -10.43
C LYS A 39 -5.02 6.68 -9.76
N GLU A 40 -6.10 7.06 -10.42
CA GLU A 40 -7.09 8.00 -9.87
C GLU A 40 -7.95 7.42 -8.75
N ASN A 41 -8.03 6.09 -8.67
CA ASN A 41 -8.86 5.38 -7.70
C ASN A 41 -8.11 4.99 -6.43
N VAL A 42 -6.79 5.18 -6.40
CA VAL A 42 -5.93 4.80 -5.26
C VAL A 42 -5.34 6.03 -4.62
N THR A 43 -5.81 6.34 -3.42
CA THR A 43 -5.36 7.50 -2.63
C THR A 43 -4.42 7.04 -1.52
N GLU A 44 -3.22 7.63 -1.48
CA GLU A 44 -2.32 7.47 -0.33
C GLU A 44 -2.80 8.29 0.86
N GLY A 45 -2.75 7.68 2.04
CA GLY A 45 -3.08 8.30 3.32
C GLY A 45 -1.88 8.32 4.27
N GLU A 46 -2.18 8.37 5.56
CA GLU A 46 -1.17 8.52 6.61
C GLU A 46 -0.45 7.19 6.92
N VAL A 47 0.76 7.28 7.48
CA VAL A 47 1.42 6.10 8.06
C VAL A 47 0.71 5.74 9.35
N VAL A 48 0.23 4.50 9.42
CA VAL A 48 -0.57 3.96 10.52
C VAL A 48 0.17 2.90 11.34
N GLY A 49 1.37 2.51 10.92
CA GLY A 49 2.20 1.55 11.64
C GLY A 49 3.45 1.15 10.88
N GLU A 50 4.09 0.10 11.34
CA GLU A 50 5.27 -0.50 10.70
C GLU A 50 5.13 -2.03 10.77
N ILE A 51 5.70 -2.73 9.78
CA ILE A 51 5.79 -4.19 9.77
C ILE A 51 7.21 -4.64 9.50
N GLU A 52 7.54 -5.81 10.03
CA GLU A 52 8.74 -6.54 9.66
C GLU A 52 8.44 -7.39 8.42
N VAL A 53 9.23 -7.21 7.38
CA VAL A 53 9.15 -8.03 6.16
C VAL A 53 10.52 -8.55 5.79
N ASN A 54 10.52 -9.69 5.12
CA ASN A 54 11.72 -10.31 4.59
C ASN A 54 11.85 -9.93 3.10
N PRO A 55 12.78 -9.06 2.71
CA PRO A 55 12.93 -8.62 1.32
C PRO A 55 13.03 -9.80 0.34
N ALA A 56 13.76 -10.84 0.73
CA ALA A 56 13.99 -12.03 -0.11
C ALA A 56 12.72 -12.88 -0.35
N GLY A 57 11.73 -12.82 0.55
CA GLY A 57 10.46 -13.53 0.43
C GLY A 57 9.28 -12.62 0.04
N GLU A 58 9.51 -11.32 -0.06
CA GLU A 58 8.43 -10.35 -0.28
C GLU A 58 7.84 -10.50 -1.68
N HIS A 59 8.65 -10.84 -2.67
CA HIS A 59 8.19 -11.09 -4.03
C HIS A 59 7.19 -12.25 -4.09
N GLU A 60 7.50 -13.36 -3.41
CA GLU A 60 6.62 -14.53 -3.35
C GLU A 60 5.32 -14.20 -2.61
N ARG A 61 5.41 -13.44 -1.50
CA ARG A 61 4.24 -12.96 -0.75
C ARG A 61 3.33 -12.08 -1.61
N LEU A 62 3.89 -11.10 -2.33
CA LEU A 62 3.12 -10.21 -3.19
C LEU A 62 2.53 -10.97 -4.39
N SER A 63 3.28 -11.90 -4.96
CA SER A 63 2.80 -12.76 -6.04
C SER A 63 1.64 -13.64 -5.59
N ALA A 64 1.68 -14.18 -4.38
CA ALA A 64 0.57 -14.94 -3.79
C ALA A 64 -0.67 -14.06 -3.51
N LYS A 65 -0.48 -12.80 -3.12
CA LYS A 65 -1.56 -11.87 -2.77
C LYS A 65 -2.23 -11.22 -3.98
N TYR A 66 -1.45 -10.79 -4.97
CA TYR A 66 -1.92 -10.00 -6.11
C TYR A 66 -1.94 -10.79 -7.43
N GLY A 67 -1.19 -11.89 -7.50
CA GLY A 67 -0.96 -12.69 -8.69
C GLY A 67 0.37 -12.35 -9.36
N PHE A 68 1.14 -13.39 -9.69
CA PHE A 68 2.46 -13.29 -10.34
C PHE A 68 2.44 -12.37 -11.57
N GLU A 69 1.48 -12.54 -12.48
CA GLU A 69 1.38 -11.73 -13.71
C GLU A 69 1.27 -10.23 -13.43
N LYS A 70 0.61 -9.84 -12.33
CA LYS A 70 0.40 -8.42 -11.99
C LYS A 70 1.64 -7.81 -11.35
N VAL A 71 2.35 -8.59 -10.54
CA VAL A 71 3.61 -8.19 -9.92
C VAL A 71 4.69 -8.04 -11.00
N ALA A 72 4.83 -9.04 -11.87
CA ALA A 72 5.74 -9.00 -13.02
C ALA A 72 5.41 -7.85 -13.98
N LYS A 73 4.13 -7.52 -14.20
CA LYS A 73 3.74 -6.36 -15.03
C LYS A 73 4.16 -5.01 -14.42
N VAL A 74 4.22 -4.91 -13.10
CA VAL A 74 4.55 -3.66 -12.39
C VAL A 74 6.06 -3.49 -12.26
N TYR A 75 6.78 -4.57 -11.96
CA TYR A 75 8.21 -4.50 -11.66
C TYR A 75 9.12 -5.02 -12.79
N GLY A 76 8.58 -5.80 -13.73
CA GLY A 76 9.30 -6.44 -14.84
C GLY A 76 9.79 -7.85 -14.49
N ASP A 77 10.65 -8.41 -15.34
CA ASP A 77 11.30 -9.71 -15.11
C ASP A 77 12.35 -9.68 -13.96
N ASP A 78 12.82 -8.48 -13.56
CA ASP A 78 13.71 -8.24 -12.41
C ASP A 78 12.94 -7.82 -11.15
N ASP A 79 11.73 -8.35 -11.00
CA ASP A 79 10.77 -8.00 -9.97
C ASP A 79 11.27 -8.31 -8.55
N GLY A 80 12.07 -9.35 -8.36
CA GLY A 80 12.72 -9.65 -7.07
C GLY A 80 13.73 -8.60 -6.61
N GLU A 81 14.64 -8.14 -7.50
CA GLU A 81 15.68 -7.17 -7.14
C GLU A 81 15.11 -5.77 -6.92
N ARG A 82 14.21 -5.32 -7.82
CA ARG A 82 13.54 -4.02 -7.66
C ARG A 82 12.71 -3.94 -6.40
N LEU A 83 12.00 -5.02 -6.07
CA LEU A 83 11.20 -5.06 -4.87
C LEU A 83 12.09 -5.05 -3.62
N THR A 84 13.19 -5.79 -3.64
CA THR A 84 14.20 -5.76 -2.56
C THR A 84 14.73 -4.35 -2.35
N GLU A 85 15.12 -3.65 -3.42
CA GLU A 85 15.61 -2.26 -3.34
C GLU A 85 14.52 -1.29 -2.81
N LEU A 86 13.27 -1.46 -3.23
CA LEU A 86 12.15 -0.64 -2.76
C LEU A 86 11.81 -0.90 -1.29
N VAL A 87 11.90 -2.16 -0.85
CA VAL A 87 11.71 -2.56 0.53
C VAL A 87 12.81 -1.94 1.39
N GLU A 88 14.08 -2.05 0.98
CA GLU A 88 15.22 -1.42 1.66
C GLU A 88 15.14 0.11 1.66
N LYS A 89 14.72 0.73 0.56
CA LYS A 89 14.52 2.19 0.48
C LYS A 89 13.35 2.69 1.33
N SER A 90 12.39 1.81 1.62
CA SER A 90 11.29 2.12 2.54
C SER A 90 11.72 2.01 4.00
N VAL A 91 12.85 1.35 4.30
CA VAL A 91 13.47 1.33 5.64
C VAL A 91 13.96 2.74 5.94
N GLY A 92 13.34 3.40 6.91
CA GLY A 92 13.72 4.76 7.32
C GLY A 92 13.12 5.89 6.48
N ALA A 93 12.22 5.59 5.53
CA ALA A 93 11.40 6.59 4.87
C ALA A 93 10.43 7.21 5.88
N LYS A 94 10.90 8.21 6.64
CA LYS A 94 10.05 9.02 7.52
C LYS A 94 8.96 9.65 6.66
N ALA A 95 7.71 9.24 6.93
CA ALA A 95 6.52 9.83 6.32
C ALA A 95 6.60 11.35 6.43
N LYS A 96 6.58 12.05 5.28
CA LYS A 96 6.20 13.46 5.30
C LYS A 96 4.71 13.49 5.67
N PRO A 97 4.29 14.27 6.68
CA PRO A 97 2.88 14.40 7.03
C PRO A 97 2.17 15.13 5.88
N ALA A 98 1.54 14.36 4.99
CA ALA A 98 0.74 14.91 3.91
C ALA A 98 -0.64 15.29 4.46
N THR A 99 -0.72 16.55 4.90
CA THR A 99 -1.89 17.42 4.92
C THR A 99 -3.25 16.76 5.09
N LYS A 100 -3.76 16.86 6.33
CA LYS A 100 -5.18 16.80 6.70
C LYS A 100 -6.08 17.37 5.59
N LYS A 101 -6.77 16.51 4.84
CA LYS A 101 -8.00 16.89 4.16
C LYS A 101 -9.09 15.86 4.46
N ALA A 102 -9.81 16.20 5.53
CA ALA A 102 -11.13 15.76 5.94
C ALA A 102 -11.87 14.77 5.02
N VAL A 103 -12.25 13.64 5.60
CA VAL A 103 -13.67 13.27 5.59
C VAL A 103 -14.16 13.40 7.02
N ALA A 104 -14.85 14.52 7.25
CA ALA A 104 -15.63 14.74 8.45
C ALA A 104 -16.88 13.85 8.40
N LYS A 105 -17.18 13.25 9.56
CA LYS A 105 -18.53 13.02 10.11
C LYS A 105 -19.63 12.59 9.14
N ASP A 106 -20.09 11.35 9.33
CA ASP A 106 -21.50 11.19 9.66
C ASP A 106 -21.57 10.87 11.16
N ALA A 107 -22.09 11.84 11.89
CA ALA A 107 -22.45 11.73 13.29
C ALA A 107 -23.86 11.15 13.39
N GLU A 108 -24.06 10.37 14.44
CA GLU A 108 -25.31 10.16 15.19
C GLU A 108 -26.59 10.81 14.62
N ASP A 109 -27.60 9.98 14.38
CA ASP A 109 -28.98 10.34 14.70
C ASP A 109 -29.41 9.57 15.95
N GLN A 110 -29.56 10.31 17.05
CA GLN A 110 -30.19 9.90 18.29
C GLN A 110 -31.71 10.08 18.19
N THR A 111 -32.44 9.28 18.96
CA THR A 111 -33.77 9.53 19.55
C THR A 111 -35.02 9.45 18.67
N ALA A 112 -35.80 8.38 18.91
CA ALA A 112 -37.18 8.47 19.40
C ALA A 112 -37.46 7.31 20.37
#